data_AF-A0A954XRP2-F1
#
_entry.id   AF-A0A954XRP2-F1
#
_cell.length_a   1.000
_cell.length_b   1.000
_cell.length_c   1.000
_cell.angle_alpha   90.00
_cell.angle_beta   90.00
_cell.angle_gamma   90.00
#
_symmetry.space_group_name_H-M   'P 1'
#
loop_
_entity.id
_entity.type
_entity.pdbx_description
1 polymer ?
#
loop_
_entity_poly.entity_id
_entity_poly.type
_entity_poly.pdbx_seq_one_letter_code
_entity_poly.pdbx_strand_id
1 'polypeptide(L)'
;MSWLKIETITPEKPEVFAMAETLGIDPDAVFGKLFRVWAWFDDHTQDGCAPSATSAQLNRITSATGFAEAMQSVGWLVISEEGLILPNFERHNGQTAKSRALAAKRMTKSRCAPSATEAQQKRNQRREEKNISLASAKDNARKVFSKPAIEEIHAYAGKIGKEIDAEEFWDYYEANGWRVGRNPMKDWQAAVRTWIKRQPQYTKPKKPEPRVLPF
;
A
#
# COMPACT_ATOMS: atom_id res chain seq x y z
N MET A 1 -12.64 -11.71 -17.97
CA MET A 1 -13.45 -12.50 -18.92
C MET A 1 -14.59 -13.14 -18.14
N SER A 2 -15.77 -12.53 -18.20
CA SER A 2 -17.05 -13.16 -17.85
C SER A 2 -17.44 -14.09 -18.99
N TRP A 3 -18.00 -15.26 -18.66
CA TRP A 3 -18.51 -16.21 -19.65
C TRP A 3 -20.02 -16.36 -19.40
N LEU A 4 -20.81 -16.36 -20.47
CA LEU A 4 -22.26 -16.45 -20.42
C LEU A 4 -22.71 -17.78 -21.03
N LYS A 5 -23.56 -18.53 -20.31
CA LYS A 5 -24.07 -19.82 -20.78
C LYS A 5 -25.30 -19.60 -21.64
N ILE A 6 -25.25 -19.99 -22.91
CA ILE A 6 -26.39 -19.90 -23.83
C ILE A 6 -26.63 -21.27 -24.46
N GLU A 7 -27.90 -21.63 -24.65
CA GLU A 7 -28.28 -22.86 -25.33
C GLU A 7 -27.96 -22.73 -26.83
N THR A 8 -27.38 -23.75 -27.45
CA THR A 8 -27.03 -23.72 -28.88
C THR A 8 -28.26 -23.54 -29.79
N ILE A 9 -29.42 -24.00 -29.32
CA ILE A 9 -30.71 -23.89 -30.03
C ILE A 9 -31.36 -22.51 -29.91
N THR A 10 -30.78 -21.58 -29.13
CA THR A 10 -31.41 -20.28 -28.85
C THR A 10 -31.81 -19.49 -30.12
N PRO A 11 -30.98 -19.40 -31.17
CA PRO A 11 -31.36 -18.70 -32.40
C PRO A 11 -32.58 -19.32 -33.11
N GLU A 12 -32.83 -20.62 -32.90
CA GLU A 12 -33.91 -21.37 -33.54
C GLU A 12 -35.19 -21.45 -32.69
N LYS A 13 -35.22 -20.75 -31.55
CA LYS A 13 -36.39 -20.75 -30.67
C LYS A 13 -37.55 -19.96 -31.27
N PRO A 14 -38.80 -20.41 -31.13
CA PRO A 14 -39.97 -19.70 -31.66
C PRO A 14 -40.08 -18.27 -31.11
N GLU A 15 -39.61 -18.02 -29.88
CA GLU A 15 -39.54 -16.68 -29.30
C GLU A 15 -38.61 -15.74 -30.08
N VAL A 16 -37.47 -16.23 -30.60
CA VAL A 16 -36.57 -15.42 -31.44
C VAL A 16 -37.24 -15.08 -32.76
N PHE A 17 -37.92 -16.03 -33.38
CA PHE A 17 -38.67 -15.80 -34.61
C PHE A 17 -39.82 -14.81 -34.39
N ALA A 18 -40.57 -14.92 -33.29
CA ALA A 18 -41.64 -13.98 -32.95
C ALA A 18 -41.10 -12.55 -32.73
N MET A 19 -39.95 -12.42 -32.06
CA MET A 19 -39.28 -11.12 -31.92
C MET A 19 -38.77 -10.58 -33.27
N ALA A 20 -38.22 -11.45 -34.13
CA ALA A 20 -37.72 -11.09 -35.47
C ALA A 20 -38.85 -10.53 -36.34
N GLU A 21 -40.01 -11.19 -36.34
CA GLU A 21 -41.22 -10.75 -37.03
C GLU A 21 -41.72 -9.39 -36.47
N THR A 22 -41.79 -9.27 -35.14
CA THR A 22 -42.25 -8.03 -34.48
C THR A 22 -41.34 -6.83 -34.79
N LEU A 23 -40.03 -7.05 -34.83
CA LEU A 23 -39.03 -5.99 -35.01
C LEU A 23 -38.68 -5.74 -36.48
N GLY A 24 -39.07 -6.65 -37.38
CA GLY A 24 -38.69 -6.60 -38.79
C GLY A 24 -37.18 -6.76 -39.02
N ILE A 25 -36.50 -7.55 -38.19
CA ILE A 25 -35.06 -7.81 -38.31
C ILE A 25 -34.78 -9.31 -38.35
N ASP A 26 -33.62 -9.68 -38.88
CA ASP A 26 -33.18 -11.06 -38.99
C ASP A 26 -33.08 -11.77 -37.61
N PRO A 27 -33.44 -13.06 -37.48
CA PRO A 27 -33.33 -13.82 -36.24
C PRO A 27 -31.94 -13.85 -35.62
N ASP A 28 -30.86 -13.91 -36.41
CA ASP A 28 -29.49 -13.85 -35.89
C ASP A 28 -29.18 -12.46 -35.33
N ALA A 29 -29.73 -11.41 -35.94
CA ALA A 29 -29.63 -10.05 -35.40
C ALA A 29 -30.39 -9.90 -34.07
N VAL A 30 -31.57 -10.54 -33.93
CA VAL A 30 -32.28 -10.64 -32.64
C VAL A 30 -31.42 -11.36 -31.61
N PHE A 31 -30.87 -12.53 -31.96
CA PHE A 31 -30.03 -13.32 -31.07
C PHE A 31 -28.80 -12.55 -30.60
N GLY A 32 -28.08 -11.88 -31.51
CA GLY A 32 -26.93 -11.04 -31.16
C GLY A 32 -27.31 -9.89 -30.23
N LYS A 33 -28.50 -9.31 -30.39
CA LYS A 33 -29.01 -8.25 -29.48
C LYS A 33 -29.45 -8.81 -28.13
N LEU A 34 -30.08 -9.99 -28.08
CA LEU A 34 -30.41 -10.70 -26.84
C LEU A 34 -29.14 -10.99 -26.03
N PHE A 35 -28.08 -11.45 -26.69
CA PHE A 35 -26.77 -11.64 -26.06
C PHE A 35 -26.28 -10.37 -25.36
N ARG A 36 -26.40 -9.21 -26.02
CA ARG A 36 -26.00 -7.92 -25.43
C ARG A 36 -26.84 -7.58 -24.19
N VAL A 37 -28.15 -7.83 -24.24
CA VAL A 37 -29.04 -7.61 -23.09
C VAL A 37 -28.66 -8.53 -21.93
N TRP A 38 -28.50 -9.82 -22.17
CA TRP A 38 -28.14 -10.78 -21.12
C TRP A 38 -26.76 -10.51 -20.53
N ALA A 39 -25.78 -10.12 -21.36
CA ALA A 39 -24.46 -9.71 -20.88
C ALA A 39 -24.54 -8.44 -20.03
N TRP A 40 -25.38 -7.47 -20.40
CA TRP A 40 -25.61 -6.27 -19.60
C TRP A 40 -26.22 -6.63 -18.24
N PHE A 41 -27.26 -7.46 -18.21
CA PHE A 41 -27.86 -7.92 -16.96
C PHE A 41 -26.89 -8.74 -16.11
N ASP A 42 -26.02 -9.56 -16.70
CA ASP A 42 -24.96 -10.27 -15.95
C ASP A 42 -24.01 -9.29 -15.25
N ASP A 43 -23.63 -8.21 -15.91
CA ASP A 43 -22.68 -7.25 -15.33
C ASP A 43 -23.32 -6.37 -14.25
N HIS A 44 -24.60 -6.05 -14.40
CA HIS A 44 -25.29 -5.04 -13.57
C HIS A 44 -26.20 -5.63 -12.49
N THR A 45 -26.53 -6.92 -12.55
CA THR A 45 -27.47 -7.57 -11.62
C THR A 45 -26.95 -8.90 -11.09
N GLN A 46 -27.41 -9.29 -9.90
CA GLN A 46 -27.10 -10.62 -9.32
C GLN A 46 -28.27 -11.59 -9.46
N ASP A 47 -29.49 -11.07 -9.51
CA ASP A 47 -30.77 -11.77 -9.46
C ASP A 47 -31.61 -11.56 -10.72
N GLY A 48 -31.11 -10.79 -11.70
CA GLY A 48 -31.86 -10.43 -12.90
C GLY A 48 -32.86 -9.28 -12.70
N CYS A 49 -32.85 -8.63 -11.54
CA CYS A 49 -33.64 -7.43 -11.27
C CYS A 49 -32.77 -6.18 -11.47
N ALA A 50 -33.23 -5.26 -12.32
CA ALA A 50 -32.57 -4.00 -12.62
C ALA A 50 -33.53 -2.82 -12.33
N PRO A 51 -33.59 -2.35 -11.06
CA PRO A 51 -34.61 -1.38 -10.65
C PRO A 51 -34.51 -0.02 -11.33
N SER A 52 -33.29 0.41 -11.65
CA SER A 52 -33.02 1.71 -12.28
C SER A 52 -32.99 1.66 -13.81
N ALA A 53 -33.21 0.49 -14.41
CA ALA A 53 -33.12 0.32 -15.85
C ALA A 53 -34.47 0.56 -16.51
N THR A 54 -34.45 1.11 -17.73
CA THR A 54 -35.65 1.47 -18.49
C THR A 54 -35.70 0.77 -19.83
N SER A 55 -36.89 0.58 -20.40
CA SER A 55 -37.05 0.05 -21.76
C SER A 55 -36.29 0.88 -22.80
N ALA A 56 -36.28 2.21 -22.64
CA ALA A 56 -35.51 3.12 -23.49
C ALA A 56 -33.99 2.87 -23.40
N GLN A 57 -33.47 2.52 -22.22
CA GLN A 57 -32.07 2.14 -22.07
C GLN A 57 -31.77 0.82 -22.78
N LEU A 58 -32.63 -0.19 -22.65
CA LEU A 58 -32.49 -1.45 -23.39
C LEU A 58 -32.49 -1.23 -24.91
N ASN A 59 -33.45 -0.45 -25.41
CA ASN A 59 -33.57 -0.13 -26.84
C ASN A 59 -32.32 0.59 -27.36
N ARG A 60 -31.67 1.41 -26.53
CA ARG A 60 -30.37 2.03 -26.84
C ARG A 60 -29.22 1.01 -26.88
N ILE A 61 -29.16 0.08 -25.91
CA ILE A 61 -28.13 -0.97 -25.84
C ILE A 61 -28.20 -1.88 -27.07
N THR A 62 -29.41 -2.23 -27.50
CA THR A 62 -29.62 -3.10 -28.67
C THR A 62 -29.61 -2.34 -29.99
N SER A 63 -29.66 -1.01 -29.93
CA SER A 63 -29.85 -0.14 -31.10
C SER A 63 -31.06 -0.58 -31.93
N ALA A 64 -32.14 -0.94 -31.24
CA ALA A 64 -33.40 -1.40 -31.82
C ALA A 64 -34.56 -0.86 -30.98
N THR A 65 -35.39 -0.02 -31.59
CA THR A 65 -36.61 0.50 -30.96
C THR A 65 -37.63 -0.62 -30.79
N GLY A 66 -38.31 -0.70 -29.64
CA GLY A 66 -39.31 -1.73 -29.38
C GLY A 66 -38.71 -3.07 -28.93
N PHE A 67 -37.40 -3.17 -28.73
CA PHE A 67 -36.75 -4.43 -28.39
C PHE A 67 -37.12 -4.94 -26.99
N ALA A 68 -37.20 -4.04 -26.01
CA ALA A 68 -37.64 -4.39 -24.66
C ALA A 68 -39.09 -4.91 -24.65
N GLU A 69 -39.96 -4.24 -25.40
CA GLU A 69 -41.36 -4.60 -25.56
C GLU A 69 -41.52 -5.95 -26.28
N ALA A 70 -40.71 -6.20 -27.32
CA ALA A 70 -40.67 -7.50 -28.00
C ALA A 70 -40.13 -8.62 -27.10
N MET A 71 -39.15 -8.34 -26.23
CA MET A 71 -38.72 -9.32 -25.23
C MET A 71 -39.82 -9.60 -24.20
N GLN A 72 -40.61 -8.58 -23.84
CA GLN A 72 -41.73 -8.72 -22.93
C GLN A 72 -42.86 -9.58 -23.51
N SER A 73 -43.19 -9.39 -24.79
CA SER A 73 -44.26 -10.15 -25.44
C SER A 73 -43.98 -11.66 -25.51
N VAL A 74 -42.70 -12.05 -25.59
CA VAL A 74 -42.28 -13.47 -25.57
C VAL A 74 -41.94 -13.98 -24.16
N GLY A 75 -42.18 -13.17 -23.12
CA GLY A 75 -41.97 -13.56 -21.72
C GLY A 75 -40.50 -13.68 -21.30
N TRP A 76 -39.58 -13.05 -22.04
CA TRP A 76 -38.15 -13.02 -21.72
C TRP A 76 -37.71 -11.77 -20.97
N LEU A 77 -38.62 -10.82 -20.78
CA LEU A 77 -38.46 -9.64 -19.95
C LEU A 77 -39.78 -9.31 -19.27
N VAL A 78 -39.72 -8.77 -18.06
CA VAL A 78 -40.87 -8.13 -17.41
C VAL A 78 -40.51 -6.67 -17.21
N ILE A 79 -41.37 -5.79 -17.73
CA ILE A 79 -41.27 -4.34 -17.54
C ILE A 79 -42.29 -3.97 -16.47
N SER A 80 -41.81 -3.48 -15.34
CA SER A 80 -42.61 -3.04 -14.18
C SER A 80 -42.34 -1.56 -13.88
N GLU A 81 -43.16 -0.94 -13.04
CA GLU A 81 -42.89 0.42 -12.54
C GLU A 81 -41.58 0.50 -11.74
N GLU A 82 -41.21 -0.60 -11.09
CA GLU A 82 -40.00 -0.73 -10.28
C GLU A 82 -38.74 -1.03 -11.09
N GLY A 83 -38.84 -1.20 -12.41
CA GLY A 83 -37.70 -1.45 -13.31
C GLY A 83 -37.87 -2.66 -14.21
N LEU A 84 -36.74 -3.26 -14.62
CA LEU A 84 -36.70 -4.37 -15.56
C LEU A 84 -36.28 -5.68 -14.88
N ILE A 85 -36.99 -6.76 -15.18
CA ILE A 85 -36.73 -8.07 -14.58
C ILE A 85 -36.55 -9.11 -15.69
N LEU A 86 -35.49 -9.92 -15.62
CA LEU A 86 -35.33 -11.11 -16.46
C LEU A 86 -35.94 -12.34 -15.77
N PRO A 87 -37.14 -12.80 -16.17
CA PRO A 87 -37.71 -14.03 -15.63
C PRO A 87 -36.82 -15.23 -15.97
N ASN A 88 -36.75 -16.20 -15.07
CA ASN A 88 -35.87 -17.36 -15.21
C ASN A 88 -34.41 -16.97 -15.49
N PHE A 89 -33.92 -15.88 -14.87
CA PHE A 89 -32.54 -15.41 -14.96
C PHE A 89 -31.52 -16.55 -14.81
N GLU A 90 -31.80 -17.53 -13.96
CA GLU A 90 -30.91 -18.67 -13.75
C GLU A 90 -30.75 -19.58 -14.97
N ARG A 91 -31.76 -19.66 -15.84
CA ARG A 91 -31.75 -20.50 -17.04
C ARG A 91 -30.75 -20.00 -18.09
N HIS A 92 -30.64 -18.67 -18.22
CA HIS A 92 -29.80 -18.01 -19.23
C HIS A 92 -28.55 -17.34 -18.63
N ASN A 93 -28.55 -17.06 -17.34
CA ASN A 93 -27.51 -16.29 -16.64
C ASN A 93 -27.17 -16.83 -15.24
N GLY A 94 -27.49 -18.10 -14.96
CA GLY A 94 -27.46 -18.62 -13.60
C GLY A 94 -26.11 -18.64 -12.91
N GLN A 95 -26.19 -18.55 -11.57
CA GLN A 95 -25.10 -18.54 -10.59
C GLN A 95 -23.98 -19.56 -10.86
N THR A 96 -24.25 -20.65 -11.59
CA THR A 96 -23.25 -21.65 -11.98
C THR A 96 -22.15 -21.09 -12.90
N ALA A 97 -22.41 -20.05 -13.70
CA ALA A 97 -21.37 -19.45 -14.56
C ALA A 97 -20.39 -18.59 -13.76
N LYS A 98 -20.91 -17.67 -12.94
CA LYS A 98 -20.12 -16.84 -12.00
C LYS A 98 -19.42 -17.68 -10.92
N SER A 99 -20.10 -18.68 -10.35
CA SER A 99 -19.51 -19.57 -9.34
C SER A 99 -18.40 -20.44 -9.93
N ARG A 100 -18.57 -21.00 -11.15
CA ARG A 100 -17.49 -21.70 -11.85
C ARG A 100 -16.33 -20.77 -12.22
N ALA A 101 -16.61 -19.55 -12.65
CA ALA A 101 -15.56 -18.57 -12.96
C ALA A 101 -14.78 -18.13 -11.71
N LEU A 102 -15.46 -17.92 -10.58
CA LEU A 102 -14.85 -17.63 -9.28
C LEU A 102 -14.04 -18.83 -8.76
N ALA A 103 -14.56 -20.05 -8.89
CA ALA A 103 -13.85 -21.27 -8.55
C ALA A 103 -12.60 -21.47 -9.44
N ALA A 104 -12.72 -21.23 -10.75
CA ALA A 104 -11.59 -21.29 -11.68
C ALA A 104 -10.54 -20.22 -11.36
N LYS A 105 -10.94 -18.98 -11.04
CA LYS A 105 -10.03 -17.91 -10.58
C LYS A 105 -9.34 -18.26 -9.25
N ARG A 106 -10.07 -18.88 -8.31
CA ARG A 106 -9.48 -19.39 -7.05
C ARG A 106 -8.47 -20.49 -7.35
N MET A 107 -8.80 -21.44 -8.22
CA MET A 107 -7.91 -22.53 -8.61
C MET A 107 -6.66 -22.03 -9.36
N THR A 108 -6.78 -21.12 -10.33
CA THR A 108 -5.61 -20.54 -11.02
C THR A 108 -4.74 -19.73 -10.08
N LYS A 109 -5.33 -18.93 -9.19
CA LYS A 109 -4.58 -18.21 -8.15
C LYS A 109 -3.87 -19.17 -7.18
N SER A 110 -4.48 -20.30 -6.86
CA SER A 110 -3.84 -21.35 -6.05
C SER A 110 -2.72 -22.09 -6.79
N ARG A 111 -2.82 -22.26 -8.11
CA ARG A 111 -1.83 -22.94 -8.95
C ARG A 111 -0.61 -22.07 -9.26
N CYS A 112 -0.78 -20.75 -9.31
CA CYS A 112 0.32 -19.79 -9.49
C CYS A 112 0.85 -19.22 -8.16
N ALA A 113 0.32 -19.67 -7.02
CA ALA A 113 0.89 -19.34 -5.72
C ALA A 113 2.22 -20.11 -5.57
N PRO A 114 3.31 -19.47 -5.11
CA PRO A 114 4.53 -20.19 -4.80
C PRO A 114 4.21 -21.28 -3.79
N SER A 115 4.80 -22.46 -4.00
CA SER A 115 4.63 -23.59 -3.09
C SER A 115 4.92 -23.14 -1.65
N ALA A 116 4.22 -23.70 -0.67
CA ALA A 116 4.46 -23.41 0.76
C ALA A 116 5.97 -23.52 1.11
N THR A 117 6.70 -24.40 0.41
CA THR A 117 8.14 -24.57 0.53
C THR A 117 8.94 -23.37 -0.02
N GLU A 118 8.58 -22.84 -1.18
CA GLU A 118 9.25 -21.70 -1.82
C GLU A 118 8.99 -20.39 -1.05
N ALA A 119 7.77 -20.20 -0.53
CA ALA A 119 7.43 -19.06 0.32
C ALA A 119 8.22 -19.09 1.64
N GLN A 120 8.43 -20.28 2.22
CA GLN A 120 9.23 -20.46 3.44
C GLN A 120 10.71 -20.20 3.18
N GLN A 121 11.26 -20.67 2.05
CA GLN A 121 12.67 -20.42 1.67
C GLN A 121 12.95 -18.93 1.47
N LYS A 122 12.07 -18.20 0.77
CA LYS A 122 12.22 -16.75 0.54
C LYS A 122 12.12 -15.95 1.84
N ARG A 123 11.30 -16.41 2.80
CA ARG A 123 11.19 -15.81 4.13
C ARG A 123 12.45 -16.04 4.98
N ASN A 124 13.07 -17.22 4.86
CA ASN A 124 14.32 -17.54 5.55
C ASN A 124 15.49 -16.72 4.99
N GLN A 125 15.64 -16.62 3.66
CA GLN A 125 16.66 -15.77 3.03
C GLN A 125 16.55 -14.31 3.49
N ARG A 126 15.33 -13.74 3.52
CA ARG A 126 15.11 -12.35 3.97
C ARG A 126 15.44 -12.14 5.46
N ARG A 127 15.34 -13.19 6.29
CA ARG A 127 15.74 -13.14 7.71
C ARG A 127 17.26 -13.21 7.85
N GLU A 128 17.92 -14.05 7.06
CA GLU A 128 19.39 -14.15 6.99
C GLU A 128 20.01 -12.80 6.59
N GLU A 129 19.51 -12.19 5.51
CA GLU A 129 19.98 -10.89 5.01
C GLU A 129 19.81 -9.78 6.06
N LYS A 130 18.69 -9.77 6.77
CA LYS A 130 18.42 -8.78 7.82
C LYS A 130 19.35 -8.98 9.02
N ASN A 131 19.64 -10.22 9.40
CA ASN A 131 20.59 -10.53 10.47
C ASN A 131 22.02 -10.14 10.09
N ILE A 132 22.44 -10.36 8.83
CA ILE A 132 23.74 -9.93 8.31
C ILE A 132 23.85 -8.40 8.30
N SER A 133 22.80 -7.68 7.88
CA SER A 133 22.79 -6.20 7.92
C SER A 133 22.84 -5.64 9.35
N LEU A 134 22.20 -6.31 10.32
CA LEU A 134 22.19 -5.91 11.73
C LEU A 134 23.54 -6.20 12.40
N ALA A 135 24.24 -7.27 12.00
CA ALA A 135 25.59 -7.57 12.44
C ALA A 135 26.59 -6.54 11.90
N SER A 136 26.54 -6.24 10.59
CA SER A 136 27.41 -5.25 9.94
C SER A 136 27.18 -3.82 10.45
N ALA A 137 25.93 -3.46 10.80
CA ALA A 137 25.62 -2.18 11.44
C ALA A 137 26.11 -2.08 12.90
N LYS A 138 26.24 -3.21 13.61
CA LYS A 138 26.79 -3.24 14.98
C LYS A 138 28.31 -3.06 15.00
N ASP A 139 29.02 -3.58 14.02
CA ASP A 139 30.48 -3.41 13.91
C ASP A 139 30.87 -1.98 13.51
N ASN A 140 30.06 -1.28 12.71
CA ASN A 140 30.32 0.11 12.33
C ASN A 140 29.94 1.17 13.39
N ALA A 141 29.36 0.78 14.53
CA ALA A 141 28.82 1.71 15.53
C ALA A 141 29.71 1.94 16.77
N ARG A 142 30.92 1.39 16.84
CA ARG A 142 31.90 1.75 17.87
C ARG A 142 33.01 2.59 17.27
N LYS A 143 32.78 3.90 17.15
CA LYS A 143 33.89 4.86 17.18
C LYS A 143 34.51 4.76 18.57
N VAL A 144 35.52 3.91 18.69
CA VAL A 144 36.37 3.79 19.87
C VAL A 144 37.01 5.16 20.05
N PHE A 145 36.86 5.72 21.25
CA PHE A 145 37.51 6.98 21.60
C PHE A 145 39.03 6.76 21.58
N SER A 146 39.72 7.48 20.71
CA SER A 146 41.19 7.50 20.67
C SER A 146 41.70 8.66 21.51
N LYS A 147 42.51 8.34 22.51
CA LYS A 147 43.20 9.31 23.36
C LYS A 147 44.13 10.18 22.50
N PRO A 148 44.07 11.52 22.62
CA PRO A 148 44.97 12.40 21.88
C PRO A 148 46.41 12.35 22.39
N ALA A 149 47.36 12.67 21.52
CA ALA A 149 48.70 13.05 21.93
C ALA A 149 48.74 14.52 22.40
N ILE A 150 49.71 14.86 23.24
CA ILE A 150 49.94 16.24 23.73
C ILE A 150 50.12 17.20 22.54
N GLU A 151 50.86 16.77 21.52
CA GLU A 151 51.10 17.53 20.28
C GLU A 151 49.80 17.80 19.50
N GLU A 152 48.87 16.84 19.47
CA GLU A 152 47.58 17.00 18.80
C GLU A 152 46.71 18.04 19.51
N ILE A 153 46.76 18.07 20.85
CA ILE A 153 46.07 19.07 21.66
C ILE A 153 46.64 20.47 21.36
N HIS A 154 47.96 20.60 21.31
CA HIS A 154 48.63 21.87 21.00
C HIS A 154 48.32 22.35 19.58
N ALA A 155 48.40 21.46 18.59
CA ALA A 155 48.06 21.78 17.19
C ALA A 155 46.59 22.21 17.05
N TYR A 156 45.69 21.54 17.75
CA TYR A 156 44.27 21.88 17.75
C TYR A 156 43.98 23.22 18.45
N ALA A 157 44.66 23.50 19.57
CA ALA A 157 44.56 24.79 20.27
C ALA A 157 45.05 25.95 19.40
N GLY A 158 46.19 25.77 18.73
CA GLY A 158 46.71 26.72 17.74
C GLY A 158 45.71 26.97 16.59
N LYS A 159 45.05 25.91 16.08
CA LYS A 159 44.04 26.02 15.03
C LYS A 159 42.82 26.85 15.45
N ILE A 160 42.40 26.76 16.72
CA ILE A 160 41.28 27.58 17.24
C ILE A 160 41.73 28.96 17.72
N GLY A 161 43.02 29.30 17.56
CA GLY A 161 43.60 30.59 17.96
C GLY A 161 43.56 30.81 19.47
N LYS A 162 43.67 29.74 20.26
CA LYS A 162 43.63 29.80 21.71
C LYS A 162 44.82 29.13 22.34
N GLU A 163 45.24 29.66 23.49
CA GLU A 163 46.31 29.09 24.29
C GLU A 163 45.73 28.09 25.30
N ILE A 164 46.37 26.94 25.44
CA ILE A 164 46.08 25.92 26.44
C ILE A 164 47.40 25.32 26.91
N ASP A 165 47.50 25.04 28.20
CA ASP A 165 48.49 24.11 28.70
C ASP A 165 48.06 22.68 28.34
N ALA A 166 48.61 22.17 27.23
CA ALA A 166 48.31 20.83 26.72
C ALA A 166 48.76 19.74 27.71
N GLU A 167 49.84 20.03 28.44
CA GLU A 167 50.39 19.38 29.63
C GLU A 167 49.30 18.96 30.62
N GLU A 168 48.81 20.01 31.24
CA GLU A 168 47.81 20.00 32.31
C GLU A 168 46.47 19.40 31.85
N PHE A 169 46.03 19.72 30.63
CA PHE A 169 44.80 19.15 30.07
C PHE A 169 44.90 17.62 29.90
N TRP A 170 46.03 17.13 29.40
CA TRP A 170 46.23 15.71 29.15
C TRP A 170 46.31 14.94 30.47
N ASP A 171 47.09 15.42 31.44
CA ASP A 171 47.24 14.79 32.75
C ASP A 171 45.91 14.74 33.52
N TYR A 172 45.12 15.82 33.48
CA TYR A 172 43.82 15.87 34.14
C TYR A 172 42.87 14.78 33.63
N TYR A 173 42.78 14.61 32.30
CA TYR A 173 41.88 13.61 31.74
C TYR A 173 42.46 12.20 31.78
N GLU A 174 43.79 12.05 31.78
CA GLU A 174 44.43 10.76 32.00
C GLU A 174 44.15 10.24 33.41
N ALA A 175 44.33 11.07 34.44
CA ALA A 175 44.05 10.71 35.82
C ALA A 175 42.56 10.38 36.06
N ASN A 176 41.65 11.01 35.30
CA ASN A 176 40.20 10.79 35.39
C ASN A 176 39.67 9.69 34.44
N GLY A 177 40.56 8.97 33.76
CA GLY A 177 40.20 7.87 32.84
C GLY A 177 39.39 8.33 31.63
N TRP A 178 39.66 9.53 31.13
CA TRP A 178 39.00 10.18 29.98
C TRP A 178 37.49 10.25 30.14
N ARG A 179 37.02 10.82 31.25
CA ARG A 179 35.59 10.99 31.56
C ARG A 179 35.17 12.45 31.61
N VAL A 180 33.92 12.73 31.24
CA VAL A 180 33.25 14.02 31.44
C VAL A 180 32.00 13.79 32.29
N GLY A 181 32.08 14.12 33.58
CA GLY A 181 31.07 13.75 34.55
C GLY A 181 30.96 12.22 34.71
N ARG A 182 29.75 11.67 34.63
CA ARG A 182 29.50 10.22 34.80
C ARG A 182 29.85 9.38 33.56
N ASN A 183 30.02 10.02 32.40
CA ASN A 183 30.14 9.34 31.11
C ASN A 183 31.58 9.38 30.54
N PRO A 184 32.01 8.34 29.79
CA PRO A 184 33.28 8.37 29.07
C PRO A 184 33.26 9.47 27.99
N MET A 185 34.40 10.12 27.80
CA MET A 185 34.59 11.16 26.81
C MET A 185 34.47 10.56 25.40
N LYS A 186 33.76 11.26 24.51
CA LYS A 186 33.58 10.85 23.11
C LYS A 186 34.38 11.73 22.14
N ASP A 187 34.75 12.92 22.56
CA ASP A 187 35.44 13.93 21.75
C ASP A 187 36.29 14.83 22.66
N TRP A 188 37.62 14.69 22.54
CA TRP A 188 38.59 15.47 23.33
C TRP A 188 38.70 16.92 22.84
N GLN A 189 38.42 17.20 21.56
CA GLN A 189 38.46 18.55 21.01
C GLN A 189 37.36 19.44 21.61
N ALA A 190 36.19 18.85 21.87
CA ALA A 190 35.10 19.52 22.57
C ALA A 190 35.44 19.80 24.05
N ALA A 191 36.16 18.88 24.69
CA ALA A 191 36.65 19.07 26.06
C ALA A 191 37.69 20.20 26.13
N VAL A 192 38.63 20.27 25.19
CA VAL A 192 39.60 21.39 25.06
C VAL A 192 38.88 22.74 24.98
N ARG A 193 37.86 22.87 24.13
CA ARG A 193 37.07 24.12 24.00
C ARG A 193 36.42 24.55 25.32
N THR A 194 36.05 23.59 26.17
CA THR A 194 35.40 23.84 27.46
C THR A 194 36.43 24.12 28.56
N TRP A 195 37.57 23.44 28.53
CA TRP A 195 38.70 23.63 29.44
C TRP A 195 39.24 25.06 29.38
N ILE A 196 39.49 25.56 28.16
CA ILE A 196 39.98 26.93 27.93
C ILE A 196 38.98 27.98 28.45
N LYS A 197 37.67 27.71 28.38
CA LYS A 197 36.64 28.62 28.92
C LYS A 197 36.59 28.66 30.45
N ARG A 198 37.18 27.67 31.14
CA ARG A 198 37.10 27.50 32.59
C ARG A 198 38.36 27.96 33.34
N GLN A 199 39.45 28.30 32.66
CA GLN A 199 40.67 28.76 33.34
C GLN A 199 40.49 30.17 33.98
N PRO A 200 41.16 30.46 35.11
CA PRO A 200 40.87 31.60 35.99
C PRO A 200 41.03 32.99 35.35
N GLN A 201 41.77 33.11 34.25
CA GLN A 201 41.98 34.36 33.52
C GLN A 201 40.71 34.97 32.92
N TYR A 202 39.57 34.25 32.92
CA TYR A 202 38.26 34.78 32.51
C TYR A 202 37.18 34.76 33.61
N THR A 203 37.48 34.37 34.85
CA THR A 203 36.55 34.45 35.98
C THR A 203 36.93 35.60 36.92
N LYS A 204 36.40 36.81 36.68
CA LYS A 204 36.42 37.86 37.71
C LYS A 204 35.62 37.37 38.94
N PRO A 205 36.14 37.42 40.18
CA PRO A 205 35.35 37.09 41.34
C PRO A 205 34.30 38.19 41.59
N LYS A 206 33.01 37.85 41.59
CA LYS A 206 31.96 38.73 42.15
C LYS A 206 32.03 38.62 43.68
N LYS A 207 32.42 39.70 44.37
CA LYS A 207 32.24 39.83 45.82
C LYS A 207 30.74 39.73 46.17
N PRO A 208 30.33 38.95 47.18
CA PRO A 208 28.95 38.95 47.63
C PRO A 208 28.64 40.24 48.40
N GLU A 209 27.55 40.90 48.03
CA GLU A 209 27.02 42.13 48.64
C GLU A 209 26.30 41.78 49.96
N PRO A 210 26.51 42.52 51.07
CA PRO A 210 25.93 42.17 52.36
C PRO A 210 24.42 42.39 52.36
N ARG A 211 23.68 41.33 52.69
CA ARG A 211 22.22 41.32 52.78
C ARG A 211 21.77 42.06 54.05
N VAL A 212 21.19 43.25 53.89
CA VAL A 212 20.49 43.95 54.98
C VAL A 212 19.08 43.35 55.09
N LEU A 213 18.70 42.86 56.27
CA LEU A 213 17.34 42.39 56.57
C LEU A 213 16.57 43.53 57.24
N PRO A 214 15.35 43.88 56.79
CA PRO A 214 14.52 44.84 57.50
C PRO A 214 13.92 44.21 58.77
N PHE A 215 13.79 45.05 59.80
CA PHE A 215 13.19 44.74 61.10
C PHE A 215 11.67 44.63 61.02
#